data_AF-A0A4S2IX12-F1
#
_entry.id   AF-A0A4S2IX12-F1
#
_cell.length_a   1.000
_cell.length_b   1.000
_cell.length_c   1.000
_cell.angle_alpha   90.00
_cell.angle_beta   90.00
_cell.angle_gamma   90.00
#
_symmetry.space_group_name_H-M   'P 1'
#
loop_
_entity.id
_entity.type
_entity.pdbx_description
1 polymer ?
#
loop_
_entity_poly.entity_id
_entity_poly.type
_entity_poly.pdbx_seq_one_letter_code
_entity_poly.pdbx_strand_id
1 'polypeptide(L)'
;MTEIDLDAIETAARNAARIGSGIDPGVTTALVAEVRRLRARVTELEGKTNGPDTLAAWLHWRFGTPAEPWSEVPDEDKACWEHQARAVRRAVARDGFKTTAPTGQPEPEAEAIHGHFGLSYANYLVLPRTLLQSMDDAWQTQFVALLNEMADAFQRVPQAEGYEVTTGQWMDLADMTESQLYAVGIDVEGDDEDGPGTETRYHRRSDGAELQHHDRAFVPGPDPVPHYNRGRTYIAPAVRSDAV
;
A
#
# COMPACT_ATOMS: atom_id res chain seq x y z
N MET A 1 22.67 3.01 -10.05
CA MET A 1 23.22 4.32 -9.64
C MET A 1 24.63 4.37 -10.17
N THR A 2 24.92 5.25 -11.13
CA THR A 2 26.32 5.57 -11.46
C THR A 2 26.89 6.27 -10.23
N GLU A 3 27.85 5.63 -9.58
CA GLU A 3 28.65 6.25 -8.53
C GLU A 3 29.20 7.55 -9.11
N ILE A 4 28.80 8.69 -8.53
CA ILE A 4 29.30 9.99 -8.98
C ILE A 4 30.77 10.01 -8.57
N ASP A 5 31.64 9.76 -9.53
CA ASP A 5 33.08 9.78 -9.34
C ASP A 5 33.52 11.24 -9.11
N LEU A 6 33.50 11.63 -7.84
CA LEU A 6 33.90 12.96 -7.41
C LEU A 6 35.38 13.22 -7.74
N ASP A 7 36.21 12.19 -7.87
CA ASP A 7 37.62 12.34 -8.26
C ASP A 7 37.73 12.68 -9.74
N ALA A 8 36.90 12.07 -10.59
CA ALA A 8 36.77 12.44 -11.99
C ALA A 8 36.28 13.89 -12.16
N ILE A 9 35.31 14.33 -11.34
CA ILE A 9 34.80 15.72 -11.37
C ILE A 9 35.88 16.72 -10.92
N GLU A 10 36.60 16.44 -9.83
CA GLU A 10 37.68 17.32 -9.37
C GLU A 10 38.84 17.37 -10.38
N THR A 11 39.16 16.23 -11.00
CA THR A 11 40.18 16.14 -12.05
C THR A 11 39.76 16.91 -13.30
N ALA A 12 38.50 16.81 -13.73
CA ALA A 12 37.95 17.57 -14.83
C ALA A 12 37.96 19.09 -14.57
N ALA A 13 37.59 19.51 -13.36
CA ALA A 13 37.61 20.93 -12.96
C ALA A 13 39.03 21.52 -12.95
N ARG A 14 40.02 20.78 -12.41
CA ARG A 14 41.42 21.20 -12.45
C ARG A 14 41.97 21.28 -13.88
N ASN A 15 41.59 20.34 -14.74
CA ASN A 15 42.02 20.34 -16.14
C ASN A 15 41.40 21.50 -16.93
N ALA A 16 40.13 21.84 -16.69
CA ALA A 16 39.47 22.99 -17.32
C ALA A 16 40.15 24.33 -16.96
N ALA A 17 40.52 24.51 -15.68
CA ALA A 17 41.29 25.67 -15.24
C ALA A 17 42.66 25.78 -15.94
N ARG A 18 43.32 24.64 -16.24
CA ARG A 18 44.65 24.61 -16.86
C ARG A 18 44.62 24.92 -18.36
N ILE A 19 43.55 24.56 -19.06
CA ILE A 19 43.45 24.65 -20.53
C ILE A 19 42.93 26.02 -20.99
N GLY A 20 42.50 26.90 -20.06
CA GLY A 20 42.01 28.24 -20.40
C GLY A 20 40.68 28.17 -21.17
N SER A 21 39.75 27.34 -20.70
CA SER A 21 38.49 27.01 -21.39
C SER A 21 37.46 28.16 -21.46
N GLY A 22 37.87 29.42 -21.29
CA GLY A 22 36.97 30.58 -21.25
C GLY A 22 36.04 30.62 -20.03
N ILE A 23 36.18 29.68 -19.09
CA ILE A 23 35.43 29.66 -17.84
C ILE A 23 36.16 30.57 -16.85
N ASP A 24 35.39 31.45 -16.21
CA ASP A 24 35.91 32.36 -15.19
C ASP A 24 36.68 31.58 -14.09
N PRO A 25 37.94 31.95 -13.81
CA PRO A 25 38.75 31.27 -12.80
C PRO A 25 38.13 31.29 -11.39
N GLY A 26 37.34 32.31 -11.07
CA GLY A 26 36.60 32.43 -9.82
C GLY A 26 35.48 31.38 -9.71
N VAL A 27 34.76 31.12 -10.81
CA VAL A 27 33.73 30.06 -10.87
C VAL A 27 34.36 28.67 -10.68
N THR A 28 35.50 28.41 -11.32
CA THR A 28 36.18 27.11 -11.19
C THR A 28 36.70 26.89 -9.77
N THR A 29 37.23 27.95 -9.14
CA THR A 29 37.70 27.91 -7.75
C THR A 29 36.54 27.68 -6.76
N ALA A 30 35.40 28.34 -6.97
CA ALA A 30 34.21 28.16 -6.14
C ALA A 30 33.65 26.73 -6.24
N LEU A 31 33.62 26.15 -7.45
CA LEU A 31 33.16 24.78 -7.66
C LEU A 31 34.05 23.75 -6.96
N VAL A 32 35.37 23.90 -7.06
CA VAL A 32 36.33 23.01 -6.37
C VAL A 32 36.20 23.12 -4.84
N ALA A 33 36.00 24.35 -4.32
CA ALA A 33 35.76 24.56 -2.90
C ALA A 33 34.45 23.90 -2.43
N GLU A 34 33.38 23.98 -3.22
CA GLU A 34 32.11 23.35 -2.88
C GLU A 34 32.18 21.82 -2.95
N VAL A 35 32.87 21.25 -3.94
CA VAL A 35 33.10 19.79 -4.01
C VAL A 35 33.86 19.30 -2.77
N ARG A 36 34.87 20.04 -2.30
CA ARG A 36 35.59 19.71 -1.06
C ARG A 36 34.71 19.83 0.18
N ARG A 37 33.87 20.86 0.25
CA ARG A 37 32.88 21.03 1.34
C ARG A 37 31.91 19.86 1.39
N LEU A 38 31.39 19.46 0.23
CA LEU A 38 30.49 18.32 0.11
C LEU A 38 31.18 17.02 0.50
N ARG A 39 32.43 16.77 0.08
CA ARG A 39 33.21 15.61 0.55
C ARG A 39 33.37 15.59 2.06
N ALA A 40 33.78 16.70 2.67
CA ALA A 40 33.94 16.77 4.12
C ALA A 40 32.62 16.46 4.84
N ARG A 41 31.49 16.94 4.31
CA ARG A 41 30.16 16.67 4.85
C ARG A 41 29.72 15.21 4.64
N VAL A 42 30.05 14.60 3.51
CA VAL A 42 29.81 13.17 3.27
C VAL A 42 30.63 12.33 4.23
N THR A 43 31.94 12.58 4.37
CA THR A 43 32.79 11.87 5.35
C THR A 43 32.31 12.08 6.79
N GLU A 44 31.82 13.26 7.16
CA GLU A 44 31.22 13.52 8.47
C GLU A 44 29.94 12.71 8.68
N LEU A 45 29.08 12.62 7.66
CA LEU A 45 27.85 11.84 7.71
C LEU A 45 28.15 10.33 7.75
N GLU A 46 29.10 9.85 6.95
CA GLU A 46 29.57 8.46 6.96
C GLU A 46 30.22 8.08 8.29
N GLY A 47 31.00 8.99 8.89
CA GLY A 47 31.55 8.84 10.23
C GLY A 47 30.47 8.77 11.32
N LYS A 48 29.36 9.51 11.16
CA LYS A 48 28.19 9.42 12.07
C LYS A 48 27.39 8.13 11.89
N THR A 49 27.41 7.52 10.69
CA THR A 49 26.75 6.23 10.44
C THR A 49 27.54 5.01 10.92
N ASN A 50 28.82 5.16 11.29
CA ASN A 50 29.63 4.12 11.95
C ASN A 50 29.36 3.97 13.46
N GLY A 51 28.26 4.53 13.97
CA GLY A 51 27.75 4.25 15.31
C GLY A 51 27.25 2.80 15.47
N PRO A 52 26.92 2.35 16.70
CA PRO A 52 26.36 1.03 16.94
C PRO A 52 25.15 0.81 16.01
N ASP A 53 25.19 -0.32 15.32
CA ASP A 53 24.29 -0.76 14.26
C ASP A 53 22.83 -0.29 14.45
N THR A 54 22.47 0.78 13.74
CA THR A 54 21.20 1.51 13.95
C THR A 54 20.02 0.89 13.21
N LEU A 55 20.22 -0.16 12.40
CA LEU A 55 19.14 -0.72 11.58
C LEU A 55 18.05 -1.38 12.44
N ALA A 56 18.43 -2.10 13.50
CA ALA A 56 17.47 -2.70 14.42
C ALA A 56 16.65 -1.62 15.14
N ALA A 57 17.33 -0.56 15.61
CA ALA A 57 16.70 0.60 16.22
C ALA A 57 15.78 1.36 15.25
N TRP A 58 16.19 1.49 13.99
CA TRP A 58 15.40 2.12 12.94
C TRP A 58 14.14 1.31 12.59
N LEU A 59 14.27 -0.01 12.48
CA LEU A 59 13.13 -0.91 12.24
C LEU A 59 12.13 -0.85 13.40
N HIS A 60 12.62 -0.84 14.64
CA HIS A 60 11.79 -0.66 15.83
C HIS A 60 11.06 0.69 15.81
N TRP A 61 11.76 1.80 15.54
CA TRP A 61 11.12 3.11 15.45
C TRP A 61 10.06 3.18 14.33
N ARG A 62 10.30 2.49 13.21
CA ARG A 62 9.44 2.56 12.03
C ARG A 62 8.21 1.65 12.12
N PHE A 63 8.37 0.46 12.70
CA PHE A 63 7.36 -0.61 12.68
C PHE A 63 6.93 -1.10 14.06
N GLY A 64 7.67 -0.75 15.11
CA GLY A 64 7.32 -1.04 16.49
C GLY A 64 6.39 0.03 17.08
N THR A 65 6.01 -0.17 18.34
CA THR A 65 5.16 0.76 19.07
C THR A 65 5.97 2.04 19.39
N PRO A 66 5.52 3.24 18.97
CA PRO A 66 6.33 4.47 19.05
C PRO A 66 6.56 5.01 20.47
N ALA A 67 6.18 4.27 21.51
CA ALA A 67 6.15 4.75 22.88
C ALA A 67 7.51 4.71 23.60
N GLU A 68 8.43 3.83 23.20
CA GLU A 68 9.65 3.58 23.97
C GLU A 68 10.93 3.88 23.16
N PRO A 69 11.89 4.61 23.74
CA PRO A 69 13.20 4.82 23.11
C PRO A 69 13.99 3.51 23.07
N TRP A 70 14.77 3.29 22.00
CA TRP A 70 15.54 2.05 21.80
C TRP A 70 16.44 1.63 22.98
N SER A 71 16.93 2.60 23.76
CA SER A 71 17.72 2.35 24.97
C SER A 71 16.94 1.60 26.05
N GLU A 72 15.62 1.79 26.11
CA GLU A 72 14.72 1.24 27.13
C GLU A 72 14.07 -0.08 26.71
N VAL A 73 14.17 -0.45 25.43
CA VAL A 73 13.64 -1.72 24.90
C VAL A 73 14.34 -2.90 25.59
N PRO A 74 13.60 -3.90 26.12
CA PRO A 74 14.19 -5.10 26.70
C PRO A 74 15.12 -5.84 25.74
N ASP A 75 16.18 -6.48 26.26
CA ASP A 75 17.18 -7.16 25.41
C ASP A 75 16.59 -8.32 24.59
N GLU A 76 15.53 -8.97 25.08
CA GLU A 76 14.81 -10.01 24.35
C GLU A 76 14.11 -9.45 23.10
N ASP A 77 13.51 -8.26 23.20
CA ASP A 77 12.87 -7.58 22.08
C ASP A 77 13.91 -7.02 21.11
N LYS A 78 15.04 -6.49 21.62
CA LYS A 78 16.17 -6.07 20.78
C LYS A 78 16.68 -7.22 19.92
N ALA A 79 16.76 -8.44 20.46
CA ALA A 79 17.19 -9.62 19.71
C ALA A 79 16.24 -9.96 18.54
N CYS A 80 14.93 -9.75 18.70
CA CYS A 80 13.95 -9.90 17.63
C CYS A 80 14.19 -8.90 16.49
N TRP A 81 14.38 -7.62 16.82
CA TRP A 81 14.67 -6.58 15.84
C TRP A 81 16.03 -6.76 15.16
N GLU A 82 17.04 -7.23 15.87
CA GLU A 82 18.32 -7.63 15.27
C GLU A 82 18.15 -8.78 14.27
N HIS A 83 17.32 -9.78 14.60
CA HIS A 83 17.04 -10.88 13.69
C HIS A 83 16.42 -10.38 12.39
N GLN A 84 15.45 -9.46 12.47
CA GLN A 84 14.85 -8.82 11.31
C GLN A 84 15.87 -7.99 10.52
N ALA A 85 16.69 -7.19 11.20
CA ALA A 85 17.75 -6.41 10.58
C ALA A 85 18.73 -7.30 9.80
N ARG A 86 19.13 -8.46 10.35
CA ARG A 86 19.95 -9.46 9.65
C ARG A 86 19.23 -10.04 8.43
N ALA A 87 17.90 -10.25 8.49
CA ALA A 87 17.13 -10.71 7.34
C ALA A 87 17.10 -9.66 6.21
N VAL A 88 16.86 -8.40 6.54
CA VAL A 88 16.90 -7.28 5.58
C VAL A 88 18.27 -7.17 4.94
N ARG A 89 19.36 -7.21 5.72
CA ARG A 89 20.72 -7.21 5.19
C ARG A 89 20.98 -8.36 4.23
N ARG A 90 20.54 -9.57 4.57
CA ARG A 90 20.68 -10.74 3.69
C ARG A 90 19.88 -10.57 2.40
N ALA A 91 18.69 -9.97 2.44
CA ALA A 91 17.89 -9.69 1.25
C ALA A 91 18.58 -8.64 0.35
N VAL A 92 19.09 -7.55 0.94
CA VAL A 92 19.84 -6.50 0.22
C VAL A 92 21.12 -7.07 -0.40
N ALA A 93 21.89 -7.85 0.35
CA ALA A 93 23.11 -8.50 -0.16
C ALA A 93 22.85 -9.53 -1.27
N ARG A 94 21.61 -10.04 -1.37
CA ARG A 94 21.15 -10.95 -2.42
C ARG A 94 20.45 -10.24 -3.56
N ASP A 95 20.59 -8.92 -3.68
CA ASP A 95 19.92 -8.11 -4.71
C ASP A 95 18.38 -8.16 -4.67
N GLY A 96 17.78 -8.57 -3.53
CA GLY A 96 16.34 -8.76 -3.39
C GLY A 96 15.49 -7.49 -3.55
N PHE A 97 16.11 -6.31 -3.68
CA PHE A 97 15.46 -5.03 -3.93
C PHE A 97 15.77 -4.43 -5.31
N LYS A 98 16.40 -5.20 -6.23
CA LYS A 98 16.60 -4.74 -7.61
C LYS A 98 15.27 -4.71 -8.36
N THR A 99 14.58 -3.57 -8.27
CA THR A 99 13.69 -3.11 -9.33
C THR A 99 14.55 -2.64 -10.50
N THR A 100 15.24 -3.57 -11.17
CA THR A 100 15.78 -3.28 -12.50
C THR A 100 14.63 -3.39 -13.48
N ALA A 101 13.81 -2.36 -13.55
CA ALA A 101 13.08 -2.10 -14.78
C ALA A 101 14.15 -1.87 -15.87
N PRO A 102 14.09 -2.56 -17.01
CA PRO A 102 15.04 -2.33 -18.09
C PRO A 102 14.88 -0.88 -18.56
N THR A 103 15.99 -0.16 -18.65
CA THR A 103 16.10 1.15 -19.30
C THR A 103 15.90 1.00 -20.82
N GLY A 104 14.69 0.64 -21.24
CA GLY A 104 14.08 1.09 -22.48
C GLY A 104 13.38 2.41 -22.20
N GLN A 105 12.99 3.14 -23.24
CA GLN A 105 12.26 4.41 -23.10
C GLN A 105 11.05 4.26 -22.16
N PRO A 106 10.54 5.33 -21.51
CA PRO A 106 9.26 5.25 -20.82
C PRO A 106 8.19 4.99 -21.88
N GLU A 107 8.00 3.71 -22.22
CA GLU A 107 6.70 3.18 -22.59
C GLU A 107 5.73 3.78 -21.58
N PRO A 108 4.61 4.38 -22.01
CA PRO A 108 3.61 4.88 -21.07
C PRO A 108 3.38 3.75 -20.07
N GLU A 109 3.73 3.98 -18.79
CA GLU A 109 3.68 2.94 -17.76
C GLU A 109 2.27 2.36 -17.82
N ALA A 110 2.15 1.18 -18.43
CA ALA A 110 0.86 0.58 -18.66
C ALA A 110 0.27 0.37 -17.27
N GLU A 111 -0.78 1.13 -16.96
CA GLU A 111 -1.37 1.10 -15.63
C GLU A 111 -1.80 -0.33 -15.36
N ALA A 112 -1.10 -0.98 -14.42
CA ALA A 112 -1.39 -2.36 -14.12
C ALA A 112 -2.77 -2.45 -13.47
N ILE A 113 -3.53 -3.49 -13.80
CA ILE A 113 -4.91 -3.67 -13.33
C ILE A 113 -5.05 -3.58 -11.80
N HIS A 114 -4.05 -4.07 -11.05
CA HIS A 114 -4.03 -3.97 -9.59
C HIS A 114 -3.83 -2.53 -9.10
N GLY A 115 -3.11 -1.69 -9.85
CA GLY A 115 -2.97 -0.26 -9.58
C GLY A 115 -4.27 0.48 -9.86
N HIS A 116 -4.86 0.25 -11.04
CA HIS A 116 -6.10 0.90 -11.46
C HIS A 116 -7.26 0.69 -10.48
N PHE A 117 -7.43 -0.55 -10.00
CA PHE A 117 -8.51 -0.90 -9.07
C PHE A 117 -8.09 -0.87 -7.59
N GLY A 118 -6.83 -0.53 -7.26
CA GLY A 118 -6.32 -0.58 -5.89
C GLY A 118 -6.33 -1.99 -5.25
N LEU A 119 -6.27 -3.05 -6.06
CA LEU A 119 -6.47 -4.45 -5.66
C LEU A 119 -5.21 -5.11 -5.09
N SER A 120 -4.34 -4.38 -4.38
CA SER A 120 -3.03 -4.91 -3.95
C SER A 120 -3.11 -6.21 -3.14
N TYR A 121 -4.25 -6.49 -2.51
CA TYR A 121 -4.50 -7.70 -1.71
C TYR A 121 -5.84 -8.39 -2.02
N ALA A 122 -6.53 -8.02 -3.12
CA ALA A 122 -7.84 -8.56 -3.44
C ALA A 122 -7.73 -9.72 -4.43
N ASN A 123 -8.36 -10.85 -4.10
CA ASN A 123 -8.45 -12.01 -5.01
C ASN A 123 -9.58 -11.87 -6.03
N TYR A 124 -10.55 -10.99 -5.79
CA TYR A 124 -11.77 -10.86 -6.57
C TYR A 124 -12.07 -9.38 -6.86
N LEU A 125 -12.56 -9.12 -8.06
CA LEU A 125 -13.12 -7.84 -8.48
C LEU A 125 -14.61 -8.03 -8.74
N VAL A 126 -15.45 -7.28 -8.02
CA VAL A 126 -16.90 -7.30 -8.19
C VAL A 126 -17.33 -6.01 -8.89
N LEU A 127 -18.00 -6.14 -10.03
CA LEU A 127 -18.57 -5.02 -10.76
C LEU A 127 -20.10 -5.14 -10.79
N PRO A 128 -20.86 -4.09 -10.46
CA PRO A 128 -22.31 -4.14 -10.52
C PRO A 128 -22.81 -4.39 -11.94
N ARG A 129 -23.57 -5.47 -12.12
CA ARG A 129 -24.14 -5.87 -13.42
C ARG A 129 -24.89 -4.71 -14.09
N THR A 130 -25.70 -3.96 -13.34
CA THR A 130 -26.50 -2.85 -13.88
C THR A 130 -25.62 -1.79 -14.55
N LEU A 131 -24.41 -1.53 -14.02
CA LEU A 131 -23.47 -0.59 -14.61
C LEU A 131 -22.84 -1.15 -15.89
N LEU A 132 -22.41 -2.43 -15.87
CA LEU A 132 -21.88 -3.09 -17.07
C LEU A 132 -22.90 -3.10 -18.22
N GLN A 133 -24.18 -3.35 -17.92
CA GLN A 133 -25.26 -3.35 -18.92
C GLN A 133 -25.65 -1.95 -19.40
N SER A 134 -25.26 -0.91 -18.67
CA SER A 134 -25.53 0.47 -19.06
C SER A 134 -24.37 1.10 -19.85
N MET A 135 -23.27 0.38 -20.05
CA MET A 135 -22.23 0.75 -21.00
C MET A 135 -22.79 0.77 -22.43
N ASP A 136 -22.20 1.55 -23.33
CA ASP A 136 -22.58 1.49 -24.75
C ASP A 136 -22.19 0.15 -25.41
N ASP A 137 -22.79 -0.13 -26.56
CA ASP A 137 -22.61 -1.42 -27.26
C ASP A 137 -21.15 -1.68 -27.66
N ALA A 138 -20.39 -0.63 -27.98
CA ALA A 138 -18.99 -0.78 -28.38
C ALA A 138 -18.14 -1.22 -27.17
N TRP A 139 -18.38 -0.61 -26.00
CA TRP A 139 -17.73 -0.98 -24.75
C TRP A 139 -18.11 -2.39 -24.32
N GLN A 140 -19.40 -2.74 -24.36
CA GLN A 140 -19.86 -4.09 -24.03
C GLN A 140 -19.21 -5.15 -24.93
N THR A 141 -19.11 -4.87 -26.22
CA THR A 141 -18.49 -5.78 -27.21
C THR A 141 -17.00 -6.00 -26.89
N GLN A 142 -16.26 -4.93 -26.64
CA GLN A 142 -14.83 -5.02 -26.28
C GLN A 142 -14.64 -5.76 -24.96
N PHE A 143 -15.47 -5.47 -23.95
CA PHE A 143 -15.40 -6.11 -22.65
C PHE A 143 -15.64 -7.63 -22.74
N VAL A 144 -16.65 -8.06 -23.49
CA VAL A 144 -16.93 -9.49 -23.72
C VAL A 144 -15.78 -10.18 -24.45
N ALA A 145 -15.17 -9.53 -25.44
CA ALA A 145 -14.01 -10.09 -26.15
C ALA A 145 -12.84 -10.36 -25.19
N LEU A 146 -12.51 -9.39 -24.33
CA LEU A 146 -11.46 -9.53 -23.32
C LEU A 146 -11.78 -10.62 -22.28
N LEU A 147 -13.05 -10.75 -21.86
CA LEU A 147 -13.47 -11.81 -20.95
C LEU A 147 -13.32 -13.20 -21.58
N ASN A 148 -13.63 -13.35 -22.87
CA ASN A 148 -13.43 -14.61 -23.58
C ASN A 148 -11.94 -14.97 -23.68
N GLU A 149 -11.08 -14.01 -24.05
CA GLU A 149 -9.63 -14.23 -24.09
C GLU A 149 -9.08 -14.64 -22.72
N MET A 150 -9.54 -13.98 -21.64
CA MET A 150 -9.17 -14.34 -20.28
C MET A 150 -9.65 -15.75 -19.92
N ALA A 151 -10.90 -16.10 -20.22
CA ALA A 151 -11.44 -17.43 -19.95
C ALA A 151 -10.63 -18.53 -20.67
N ASP A 152 -10.31 -18.33 -21.94
CA ASP A 152 -9.52 -19.27 -22.75
C ASP A 152 -8.10 -19.45 -22.20
N ALA A 153 -7.45 -18.35 -21.79
CA ALA A 153 -6.09 -18.36 -21.24
C ALA A 153 -5.99 -19.07 -19.89
N PHE A 154 -7.04 -18.98 -19.05
CA PHE A 154 -7.04 -19.47 -17.68
C PHE A 154 -7.96 -20.66 -17.41
N GLN A 155 -8.58 -21.26 -18.43
CA GLN A 155 -9.48 -22.43 -18.31
C GLN A 155 -8.92 -23.61 -17.50
N ARG A 156 -7.59 -23.75 -17.47
CA ARG A 156 -6.89 -24.81 -16.73
C ARG A 156 -6.80 -24.57 -15.21
N VAL A 157 -7.07 -23.35 -14.77
CA VAL A 157 -7.01 -22.96 -13.36
C VAL A 157 -8.31 -23.39 -12.70
N PRO A 158 -8.28 -24.18 -11.60
CA PRO A 158 -9.49 -24.53 -10.86
C PRO A 158 -10.25 -23.27 -10.43
N GLN A 159 -11.56 -23.26 -10.64
CA GLN A 159 -12.47 -22.17 -10.25
C GLN A 159 -13.56 -22.72 -9.33
N ALA A 160 -14.08 -21.88 -8.44
CA ALA A 160 -15.28 -22.23 -7.69
C ALA A 160 -16.51 -22.29 -8.63
N GLU A 161 -17.47 -23.15 -8.30
CA GLU A 161 -18.70 -23.32 -9.09
C GLU A 161 -19.64 -22.11 -8.99
N GLY A 162 -19.52 -21.33 -7.92
CA GLY A 162 -20.32 -20.14 -7.69
C GLY A 162 -19.79 -19.31 -6.52
N TYR A 163 -20.25 -18.07 -6.47
CA TYR A 163 -19.94 -17.11 -5.42
C TYR A 163 -21.23 -16.46 -4.93
N GLU A 164 -21.33 -16.22 -3.63
CA GLU A 164 -22.36 -15.39 -3.03
C GLU A 164 -21.79 -14.00 -2.76
N VAL A 165 -22.53 -12.95 -3.15
CA VAL A 165 -22.13 -11.56 -2.95
C VAL A 165 -23.21 -10.87 -2.12
N THR A 166 -22.82 -10.32 -0.98
CA THR A 166 -23.71 -9.63 -0.05
C THR A 166 -23.28 -8.17 0.09
N THR A 167 -24.21 -7.25 -0.12
CA THR A 167 -24.01 -5.82 0.17
C THR A 167 -24.16 -5.57 1.66
N GLY A 168 -23.40 -4.62 2.19
CA GLY A 168 -23.44 -4.30 3.61
C GLY A 168 -22.35 -3.33 4.01
N GLN A 169 -22.20 -3.18 5.31
CA GLN A 169 -21.24 -2.27 5.92
C GLN A 169 -20.54 -2.95 7.08
N TRP A 170 -19.27 -2.60 7.28
CA TRP A 170 -18.51 -2.99 8.46
C TRP A 170 -18.77 -1.97 9.56
N MET A 171 -19.37 -2.41 10.66
CA MET A 171 -19.69 -1.57 11.82
C MET A 171 -18.94 -2.09 13.04
N ASP A 172 -18.59 -1.18 13.95
CA ASP A 172 -18.06 -1.54 15.25
C ASP A 172 -19.19 -2.13 16.10
N LEU A 173 -18.90 -3.14 16.94
CA LEU A 173 -19.94 -3.80 17.73
C LEU A 173 -20.69 -2.83 18.64
N ALA A 174 -20.01 -1.80 19.15
CA ALA A 174 -20.62 -0.74 19.96
C ALA A 174 -21.68 0.08 19.21
N ASP A 175 -21.55 0.22 17.89
CA ASP A 175 -22.47 1.01 17.06
C ASP A 175 -23.64 0.19 16.51
N MET A 176 -23.64 -1.13 16.75
CA MET A 176 -24.65 -2.04 16.22
C MET A 176 -25.87 -2.12 17.14
N THR A 177 -27.06 -2.16 16.55
CA THR A 177 -28.29 -2.43 17.30
C THR A 177 -28.32 -3.89 17.76
N GLU A 178 -29.08 -4.21 18.81
CA GLU A 178 -29.25 -5.58 19.31
C GLU A 178 -29.70 -6.54 18.18
N SER A 179 -30.62 -6.10 17.32
CA SER A 179 -31.07 -6.87 16.16
C SER A 179 -29.98 -7.12 15.12
N GLN A 180 -29.07 -6.17 14.92
CA GLN A 180 -27.92 -6.32 14.02
C GLN A 180 -26.89 -7.27 14.63
N LEU A 181 -26.56 -7.12 15.92
CA LEU A 181 -25.68 -8.03 16.67
C LEU A 181 -26.21 -9.47 16.61
N TYR A 182 -27.51 -9.66 16.87
CA TYR A 182 -28.16 -10.95 16.74
C TYR A 182 -28.05 -11.54 15.32
N ALA A 183 -28.25 -10.72 14.29
CA ALA A 183 -28.20 -11.14 12.88
C ALA A 183 -26.79 -11.54 12.42
N VAL A 184 -25.75 -10.91 12.97
CA VAL A 184 -24.35 -11.30 12.71
C VAL A 184 -23.84 -12.40 13.64
N GLY A 185 -24.71 -12.92 14.52
CA GLY A 185 -24.38 -14.01 15.44
C GLY A 185 -23.51 -13.58 16.62
N ILE A 186 -23.72 -12.37 17.13
CA ILE A 186 -23.11 -11.87 18.37
C ILE A 186 -24.19 -11.80 19.46
N ASP A 187 -23.87 -12.37 20.62
CA ASP A 187 -24.66 -12.30 21.84
C ASP A 187 -24.06 -11.21 22.76
N VAL A 188 -24.92 -10.51 23.50
CA VAL A 188 -24.53 -9.41 24.40
C VAL A 188 -24.93 -9.77 25.83
N GLU A 189 -24.00 -9.60 26.77
CA GLU A 189 -24.23 -9.78 28.20
C GLU A 189 -23.87 -8.49 28.97
N GLY A 190 -24.59 -8.20 30.05
CA GLY A 190 -24.32 -7.03 30.90
C GLY A 190 -24.77 -5.70 30.27
N ASP A 191 -26.01 -5.66 29.78
CA ASP A 191 -26.60 -4.41 29.26
C ASP A 191 -27.09 -3.55 30.43
N ASP A 192 -26.64 -2.29 30.47
CA ASP A 192 -27.10 -1.29 31.44
C ASP A 192 -28.43 -0.69 30.94
N GLU A 193 -29.23 -0.08 31.84
CA GLU A 193 -30.55 0.50 31.49
C GLU A 193 -30.47 1.61 30.41
N ASP A 194 -29.26 2.16 30.18
CA ASP A 194 -28.95 3.22 29.21
C ASP A 194 -28.22 2.71 27.93
N GLY A 195 -28.10 1.39 27.74
CA GLY A 195 -27.41 0.76 26.59
C GLY A 195 -25.99 0.27 26.93
N PRO A 196 -25.14 0.00 25.92
CA PRO A 196 -23.85 -0.66 26.13
C PRO A 196 -22.92 0.20 27.00
N GLY A 197 -22.68 -0.28 28.22
CA GLY A 197 -21.83 0.34 29.23
C GLY A 197 -20.45 -0.31 29.34
N THR A 198 -19.69 0.07 30.38
CA THR A 198 -18.35 -0.50 30.62
C THR A 198 -18.37 -1.98 31.04
N GLU A 199 -19.53 -2.48 31.45
CA GLU A 199 -19.72 -3.89 31.83
C GLU A 199 -20.23 -4.76 30.68
N THR A 200 -20.56 -4.16 29.53
CA THR A 200 -21.11 -4.88 28.38
C THR A 200 -20.06 -5.75 27.70
N ARG A 201 -20.40 -7.02 27.54
CA ARG A 201 -19.54 -8.03 26.90
C ARG A 201 -20.21 -8.57 25.65
N TYR A 202 -19.40 -8.74 24.61
CA TYR A 202 -19.84 -9.26 23.32
C TYR A 202 -19.26 -10.66 23.14
N HIS A 203 -20.10 -11.63 22.78
CA HIS A 203 -19.69 -13.02 22.56
C HIS A 203 -20.09 -13.47 21.16
N ARG A 204 -19.15 -14.06 20.42
CA ARG A 204 -19.49 -14.69 19.15
C ARG A 204 -20.23 -16.01 19.40
N ARG A 205 -21.44 -16.14 18.85
CA ARG A 205 -22.29 -17.32 19.07
C ARG A 205 -21.70 -18.62 18.54
N SER A 206 -20.85 -18.57 17.51
CA SER A 206 -20.31 -19.78 16.87
C SER A 206 -19.28 -20.52 17.72
N ASP A 207 -18.49 -19.81 18.53
CA ASP A 207 -17.34 -20.35 19.28
C ASP A 207 -17.28 -19.87 20.73
N GLY A 208 -18.14 -18.93 21.14
CA GLY A 208 -18.17 -18.32 22.47
C GLY A 208 -17.06 -17.31 22.73
N ALA A 209 -16.26 -16.94 21.72
CA ALA A 209 -15.14 -16.03 21.90
C ALA A 209 -15.64 -14.64 22.36
N GLU A 210 -15.03 -14.11 23.41
CA GLU A 210 -15.25 -12.74 23.89
C GLU A 210 -14.62 -11.75 22.90
N LEU A 211 -15.38 -10.75 22.49
CA LEU A 211 -15.03 -9.72 21.53
C LEU A 211 -14.96 -8.36 22.21
N GLN A 212 -14.15 -7.47 21.66
CA GLN A 212 -14.04 -6.09 22.10
C GLN A 212 -15.11 -5.22 21.43
N HIS A 213 -15.52 -4.15 22.09
CA HIS A 213 -16.52 -3.19 21.57
C HIS A 213 -16.11 -2.54 20.23
N HIS A 214 -14.81 -2.43 19.93
CA HIS A 214 -14.26 -1.89 18.69
C HIS A 214 -13.94 -2.98 17.64
N ASP A 215 -14.25 -4.25 17.94
CA ASP A 215 -14.22 -5.26 16.90
C ASP A 215 -15.30 -4.95 15.87
N ARG A 216 -15.09 -5.40 14.63
CA ARG A 216 -15.97 -5.07 13.51
C ARG A 216 -16.70 -6.30 13.02
N ALA A 217 -17.99 -6.14 12.76
CA ALA A 217 -18.80 -7.14 12.11
C ALA A 217 -19.41 -6.59 10.81
N PHE A 218 -19.61 -7.49 9.84
CA PHE A 218 -20.26 -7.15 8.58
C PHE A 218 -21.77 -7.25 8.74
N VAL A 219 -22.47 -6.14 8.55
CA VAL A 219 -23.93 -6.07 8.62
C VAL A 219 -24.48 -6.03 7.19
N PRO A 220 -25.23 -7.05 6.76
CA PRO A 220 -25.92 -7.03 5.48
C PRO A 220 -26.84 -5.81 5.38
N GLY A 221 -26.80 -5.13 4.24
CA GLY A 221 -27.56 -3.92 3.97
C GLY A 221 -28.16 -3.92 2.56
N PRO A 222 -29.11 -3.01 2.29
CA PRO A 222 -29.70 -2.91 0.96
C PRO A 222 -28.63 -2.56 -0.09
N ASP A 223 -28.73 -3.17 -1.27
CA ASP A 223 -27.85 -2.82 -2.39
C ASP A 223 -28.13 -1.37 -2.82
N PRO A 224 -27.14 -0.46 -2.78
CA PRO A 224 -27.33 0.92 -3.21
C PRO A 224 -27.55 1.03 -4.72
N VAL A 225 -27.12 0.02 -5.50
CA VAL A 225 -27.38 -0.02 -6.93
C VAL A 225 -28.75 -0.64 -7.16
N PRO A 226 -29.69 0.07 -7.82
CA PRO A 226 -31.02 -0.46 -8.04
C PRO A 226 -30.96 -1.80 -8.75
N HIS A 227 -31.56 -2.82 -8.12
CA HIS A 227 -31.75 -4.11 -8.76
C HIS A 227 -32.67 -3.99 -9.97
N TYR A 228 -32.55 -4.96 -10.88
CA TYR A 228 -33.37 -5.06 -12.08
C TYR A 228 -34.86 -5.12 -11.73
N ASN A 229 -35.60 -4.04 -12.00
CA ASN A 229 -37.05 -4.09 -12.14
C ASN A 229 -37.37 -4.39 -13.61
N ARG A 230 -38.25 -5.37 -13.85
CA ARG A 230 -38.62 -5.97 -15.16
C ARG A 230 -39.03 -4.94 -16.23
N GLY A 231 -38.08 -4.16 -16.75
CA GLY A 231 -38.35 -3.05 -17.66
C GLY A 231 -37.16 -2.17 -18.08
N ARG A 232 -35.91 -2.50 -17.70
CA ARG A 232 -34.63 -1.80 -17.99
C ARG A 232 -34.35 -0.60 -17.07
N THR A 233 -33.60 -0.83 -16.00
CA THR A 233 -32.91 0.27 -15.28
C THR A 233 -31.61 0.59 -16.04
N TYR A 234 -31.72 1.30 -17.16
CA TYR A 234 -30.55 1.92 -17.80
C TYR A 234 -30.10 3.09 -16.93
N ILE A 235 -28.85 3.06 -16.47
CA ILE A 235 -28.23 4.18 -15.74
C ILE A 235 -27.34 4.92 -16.74
N ALA A 236 -27.80 6.09 -17.20
CA ALA A 236 -27.03 6.89 -18.14
C ALA A 236 -25.65 7.24 -17.52
N PRO A 237 -24.53 6.96 -18.21
CA PRO A 237 -23.22 7.43 -17.78
C PRO A 237 -23.23 8.93 -17.60
N ALA A 238 -22.62 9.42 -16.52
CA ALA A 238 -22.45 10.86 -16.35
C ALA A 238 -21.58 11.38 -17.51
N VAL A 239 -22.10 12.37 -18.26
CA VAL A 239 -21.27 13.11 -19.20
C VAL A 239 -20.23 13.83 -18.35
N ARG A 240 -18.94 13.52 -18.55
CA ARG A 240 -17.86 14.30 -17.96
C ARG A 240 -18.12 15.75 -18.31
N SER A 241 -18.46 16.55 -17.31
CA SER A 241 -18.41 17.99 -17.44
C SER A 241 -16.92 18.29 -17.46
N ASP A 242 -16.35 18.41 -18.65
CA ASP A 242 -14.99 18.91 -18.79
C ASP A 242 -14.98 20.30 -18.13
N ALA A 243 -14.40 20.35 -16.94
CA ALA A 243 -14.14 21.60 -16.26
C ALA A 243 -13.15 22.38 -17.12
N VAL A 244 -13.64 23.51 -17.64
CA VAL A 244 -12.87 24.57 -18.30
C VAL A 244 -11.72 25.05 -17.42
#